data_AF-A0A1G2JMJ7-F1
#
_entry.id   AF-A0A1G2JMJ7-F1
#
_cell.length_a   1.000
_cell.length_b   1.000
_cell.length_c   1.000
_cell.angle_alpha   90.00
_cell.angle_beta   90.00
_cell.angle_gamma   90.00
#
_symmetry.space_group_name_H-M   'P 1'
#
loop_
_entity.id
_entity.type
_entity.pdbx_description
1 polymer ?
#
loop_
_entity_poly.entity_id
_entity_poly.type
_entity_poly.pdbx_seq_one_letter_code
_entity_poly.pdbx_strand_id
1 'polypeptide(L)'
;MEIVDKYGYLEEVIGYIEQNIISEKGWPRVLRKIRISKELLAELSLGIKKFSENAFFALLEEKLEKRHSSITGAEAYVYGVDLKIDIEKKKAFILLTLNFKIVQREETEDKITMIIKMFSKENIKVNFVAKEKNNLKK
;
A
#
# COMPACT_ATOMS: atom_id res chain seq x y z
N MET A 1 -3.38 -14.78 -7.79
CA MET A 1 -1.95 -14.58 -7.52
C MET A 1 -1.87 -14.33 -6.05
N GLU A 2 -1.36 -15.31 -5.32
CA GLU A 2 -1.24 -15.23 -3.87
C GLU A 2 -0.17 -14.22 -3.47
N ILE A 3 -0.43 -13.45 -2.41
CA ILE A 3 0.54 -12.53 -1.82
C ILE A 3 1.27 -13.26 -0.68
N VAL A 4 2.59 -13.26 -0.75
CA VAL A 4 3.44 -13.88 0.27
C VAL A 4 4.17 -12.78 1.05
N ASP A 5 3.73 -12.53 2.28
CA ASP A 5 4.34 -11.58 3.22
C ASP A 5 5.16 -12.29 4.30
N LYS A 6 6.28 -12.89 3.89
CA LYS A 6 7.12 -13.73 4.76
C LYS A 6 7.61 -13.02 6.05
N TYR A 7 7.73 -11.70 6.01
CA TYR A 7 8.29 -10.90 7.10
C TYR A 7 7.23 -10.08 7.85
N GLY A 8 5.95 -10.19 7.48
CA GLY A 8 4.85 -9.46 8.13
C GLY A 8 4.87 -7.94 7.85
N TYR A 9 5.45 -7.49 6.74
CA TYR A 9 5.53 -6.06 6.44
C TYR A 9 4.16 -5.43 6.15
N LEU A 10 3.27 -6.17 5.48
CA LEU A 10 1.90 -5.75 5.24
C LEU A 10 1.07 -5.82 6.52
N GLU A 11 1.23 -6.87 7.31
CA GLU A 11 0.55 -6.97 8.60
C GLU A 11 0.93 -5.81 9.54
N GLU A 12 2.23 -5.50 9.65
CA GLU A 12 2.73 -4.41 10.49
C GLU A 12 2.18 -3.05 10.03
N VAL A 13 2.16 -2.78 8.71
CA VAL A 13 1.68 -1.49 8.19
C VAL A 13 0.17 -1.32 8.38
N ILE A 14 -0.60 -2.40 8.22
CA ILE A 14 -2.05 -2.39 8.45
C ILE A 14 -2.33 -2.16 9.94
N GLY A 15 -1.65 -2.90 10.82
CA GLY A 15 -1.74 -2.69 12.26
C GLY A 15 -1.38 -1.26 12.68
N TYR A 16 -0.37 -0.66 12.04
CA TYR A 16 -0.05 0.75 12.28
C TYR A 16 -1.20 1.68 11.90
N ILE A 17 -1.82 1.50 10.72
CA ILE A 17 -2.95 2.32 10.27
C ILE A 17 -4.13 2.20 11.24
N GLU A 18 -4.49 0.98 11.62
CA GLU A 18 -5.60 0.73 12.54
C GLU A 18 -5.38 1.35 13.92
N GLN A 19 -4.20 1.14 14.50
CA GLN A 19 -3.92 1.63 15.84
C GLN A 19 -3.64 3.13 15.87
N ASN A 20 -2.85 3.65 14.93
CA ASN A 20 -2.32 5.00 15.03
C ASN A 20 -3.14 6.05 14.27
N ILE A 21 -3.94 5.64 13.28
CA ILE A 21 -4.74 6.55 12.47
C ILE A 21 -6.23 6.36 12.81
N ILE A 22 -6.76 5.14 12.67
CA ILE A 22 -8.19 4.84 12.87
C ILE A 22 -8.59 4.93 14.34
N SER A 23 -7.85 4.28 15.24
CA SER A 23 -8.17 4.24 16.68
C SER A 23 -7.72 5.47 17.46
N GLU A 24 -7.10 6.43 16.78
CA GLU A 24 -6.64 7.73 17.30
C GLU A 24 -5.53 7.67 18.37
N LYS A 25 -5.15 6.49 18.86
CA LYS A 25 -4.10 6.29 19.89
C LYS A 25 -2.75 6.92 19.50
N GLY A 26 -2.42 6.92 18.22
CA GLY A 26 -1.15 7.42 17.69
C GLY A 26 -1.14 8.91 17.31
N TRP A 27 -2.28 9.60 17.36
CA TRP A 27 -2.38 10.97 16.82
C TRP A 27 -1.36 11.96 17.39
N PRO A 28 -1.06 12.00 18.71
CA PRO A 28 -0.05 12.91 19.23
C PRO A 28 1.35 12.70 18.62
N ARG A 29 1.69 11.46 18.24
CA ARG A 29 2.94 11.16 17.53
C ARG A 29 2.86 11.57 16.06
N VAL A 30 1.73 11.29 15.41
CA VAL A 30 1.49 11.64 14.00
C VAL A 30 1.55 13.16 13.81
N LEU A 31 0.80 13.93 14.60
CA LEU A 31 0.75 15.40 14.53
C LEU A 31 2.09 16.08 14.80
N ARG A 32 2.99 15.45 15.57
CA ARG A 32 4.34 15.96 15.83
C ARG A 32 5.31 15.67 14.69
N LYS A 33 5.23 14.46 14.12
CA LYS A 33 6.15 14.02 13.06
C LYS A 33 5.74 14.55 11.69
N ILE A 34 4.44 14.63 11.46
CA ILE A 34 3.84 15.02 10.19
C ILE A 34 3.16 16.35 10.46
N ARG A 35 3.54 17.40 9.72
CA ARG A 35 2.97 18.76 9.87
C ARG A 35 1.55 18.82 9.28
N ILE A 36 0.65 17.99 9.81
CA ILE A 36 -0.75 17.88 9.46
C ILE A 36 -1.61 18.48 10.58
N SER A 37 -2.70 19.15 10.22
CA SER A 37 -3.63 19.68 11.22
C SER A 37 -4.46 18.56 11.84
N LYS A 38 -4.96 18.77 13.05
CA LYS A 38 -5.80 17.79 13.75
C LYS A 38 -7.09 17.51 12.97
N GLU A 39 -7.64 18.55 12.35
CA GLU A 39 -8.87 18.49 11.55
C GLU A 39 -8.69 17.56 10.34
N LEU A 40 -7.60 17.72 9.59
CA LEU A 40 -7.30 16.87 8.43
C LEU A 40 -7.05 15.41 8.82
N LEU A 41 -6.38 15.18 9.96
CA LEU A 41 -6.16 13.82 10.45
C LEU A 41 -7.46 13.17 10.92
N ALA A 42 -8.36 13.94 11.54
CA ALA A 42 -9.69 13.49 11.93
C ALA A 42 -10.56 13.13 10.72
N GLU A 43 -10.54 13.97 9.67
CA GLU A 43 -11.22 13.67 8.40
C GLU A 43 -10.71 12.38 7.77
N LEU A 44 -9.38 12.19 7.75
CA LEU A 44 -8.78 10.95 7.25
C LEU A 44 -9.25 9.75 8.07
N SER A 45 -9.10 9.79 9.40
CA SER A 45 -9.52 8.71 10.31
C SER A 45 -10.99 8.33 10.10
N LEU A 46 -11.88 9.31 10.00
CA LEU A 46 -13.29 9.09 9.71
C LEU A 46 -13.51 8.46 8.33
N GLY A 47 -12.78 8.93 7.32
CA GLY A 47 -12.87 8.41 5.95
C GLY A 47 -12.45 6.94 5.85
N ILE A 48 -11.39 6.55 6.55
CA ILE A 48 -10.90 5.17 6.59
C ILE A 48 -11.52 4.35 7.73
N LYS A 49 -12.48 4.91 8.48
CA LYS A 49 -13.21 4.18 9.50
C LYS A 49 -13.95 3.02 8.85
N LYS A 50 -13.85 1.83 9.44
CA LYS A 50 -14.31 0.56 8.85
C LYS A 50 -13.51 0.12 7.61
N PHE A 51 -12.23 0.51 7.53
CA PHE A 51 -11.26 -0.18 6.68
C PHE A 51 -11.34 -1.69 6.95
N SER A 52 -11.23 -2.49 5.88
CA SER A 52 -11.24 -3.94 5.96
C SER A 52 -9.96 -4.45 5.33
N GLU A 53 -9.14 -5.10 6.16
CA GLU A 53 -7.92 -5.78 5.75
C GLU A 53 -8.19 -6.80 4.64
N ASN A 54 -9.21 -7.64 4.80
CA ASN A 54 -9.58 -8.64 3.78
C ASN A 54 -9.93 -8.00 2.43
N ALA A 55 -10.72 -6.91 2.44
CA ALA A 55 -11.08 -6.21 1.22
C ALA A 55 -9.85 -5.54 0.57
N PHE A 56 -8.92 -5.08 1.40
CA PHE A 56 -7.66 -4.51 0.93
C PHE A 56 -6.78 -5.56 0.26
N PHE A 57 -6.55 -6.72 0.89
CA PHE A 57 -5.80 -7.81 0.28
C PHE A 57 -6.41 -8.32 -1.03
N ALA A 58 -7.73 -8.54 -1.04
CA ALA A 58 -8.44 -8.95 -2.26
C ALA A 58 -8.25 -7.94 -3.41
N LEU A 59 -8.25 -6.64 -3.11
CA LEU A 59 -7.94 -5.60 -4.09
C LEU A 59 -6.50 -5.71 -4.60
N LEU A 60 -5.52 -5.96 -3.73
CA LEU A 60 -4.13 -6.13 -4.16
C LEU A 60 -3.97 -7.32 -5.09
N GLU A 61 -4.53 -8.47 -4.71
CA GLU A 61 -4.52 -9.70 -5.51
C GLU A 61 -5.15 -9.46 -6.88
N GLU A 62 -6.33 -8.84 -6.94
CA GLU A 62 -7.01 -8.50 -8.19
C GLU A 62 -6.10 -7.64 -9.10
N LYS A 63 -5.43 -6.63 -8.53
CA LYS A 63 -4.55 -5.75 -9.33
C LYS A 63 -3.29 -6.48 -9.81
N LEU A 64 -2.71 -7.34 -8.97
CA LEU A 64 -1.54 -8.15 -9.31
C LEU A 64 -1.85 -9.16 -10.40
N GLU A 65 -2.97 -9.88 -10.26
CA GLU A 65 -3.49 -10.82 -11.27
C GLU A 65 -3.76 -10.12 -12.59
N LYS A 66 -4.45 -8.98 -12.56
CA LYS A 66 -4.76 -8.23 -13.79
C LYS A 66 -3.49 -7.77 -14.51
N ARG A 67 -2.44 -7.39 -13.77
CA ARG A 67 -1.17 -6.95 -14.35
C ARG A 67 -0.35 -8.09 -14.91
N HIS A 68 -0.34 -9.25 -14.25
CA HIS A 68 0.48 -10.41 -14.60
C HIS A 68 -0.38 -11.59 -15.05
N SER A 69 -1.48 -11.32 -15.74
CA SER A 69 -2.44 -12.35 -16.16
C SER A 69 -1.84 -13.40 -17.10
N SER A 70 -0.70 -13.09 -17.72
CA SER A 70 0.08 -14.02 -18.55
C SER A 70 0.98 -14.97 -17.76
N ILE A 71 1.15 -14.78 -16.45
CA ILE A 71 2.05 -15.56 -15.60
C ILE A 71 1.20 -16.40 -14.64
N THR A 72 0.86 -17.63 -15.05
CA THR A 72 0.01 -18.52 -14.26
C THR A 72 0.77 -19.22 -13.13
N GLY A 73 0.16 -19.35 -11.96
CA GLY A 73 0.80 -20.00 -10.80
C GLY A 73 1.99 -19.24 -10.23
N ALA A 74 2.10 -17.94 -10.51
CA ALA A 74 3.07 -17.08 -9.85
C ALA A 74 2.54 -16.54 -8.51
N GLU A 75 3.49 -16.25 -7.63
CA GLU A 75 3.31 -15.68 -6.30
C GLU A 75 3.91 -14.27 -6.25
N ALA A 76 3.31 -13.38 -5.46
CA ALA A 76 3.79 -12.02 -5.25
C ALA A 76 4.42 -11.87 -3.87
N TYR A 77 5.75 -11.95 -3.80
CA TYR A 77 6.49 -11.81 -2.56
C TYR A 77 6.71 -10.35 -2.19
N VAL A 78 6.19 -9.95 -1.03
CA VAL A 78 6.47 -8.62 -0.46
C VAL A 78 7.92 -8.57 0.00
N TYR A 79 8.66 -7.55 -0.45
CA TYR A 79 10.04 -7.33 0.01
C TYR A 79 10.31 -5.93 0.52
N GLY A 80 9.31 -5.04 0.48
CA GLY A 80 9.45 -3.70 1.04
C GLY A 80 8.12 -2.98 1.09
N VAL A 81 7.89 -2.27 2.19
CA VAL A 81 6.69 -1.49 2.46
C VAL A 81 7.10 -0.13 3.02
N ASP A 82 6.53 0.94 2.50
CA ASP A 82 6.69 2.29 3.03
C ASP A 82 5.33 2.97 3.22
N LEU A 83 5.17 3.69 4.33
CA LEU A 83 3.93 4.35 4.71
C LEU A 83 4.18 5.83 4.97
N LYS A 84 3.41 6.67 4.30
CA LYS A 84 3.38 8.12 4.51
C LYS A 84 1.96 8.62 4.66
N ILE A 85 1.77 9.65 5.49
CA ILE A 85 0.58 10.50 5.45
C ILE A 85 0.96 11.78 4.72
N ASP A 86 0.19 12.15 3.72
CA ASP A 86 0.45 13.31 2.88
C ASP A 86 -0.82 14.14 2.67
N ILE A 87 -0.66 15.37 2.19
CA ILE A 87 -1.74 16.35 2.01
C ILE A 87 -1.76 16.80 0.56
N GLU A 88 -2.89 16.61 -0.12
CA GLU A 88 -3.13 17.15 -1.45
C GLU A 88 -4.45 17.91 -1.46
N LYS A 89 -4.45 19.13 -2.04
CA LYS A 89 -5.65 19.96 -2.17
C LYS A 89 -6.45 20.08 -0.86
N LYS A 90 -5.73 20.27 0.26
CA LYS A 90 -6.27 20.33 1.63
C LYS A 90 -7.00 19.06 2.08
N LYS A 91 -6.62 17.89 1.56
CA LYS A 91 -7.10 16.58 2.01
C LYS A 91 -5.93 15.70 2.40
N ALA A 92 -6.01 15.09 3.56
CA ALA A 92 -5.03 14.11 4.00
C ALA A 92 -5.29 12.74 3.36
N PHE A 93 -4.24 12.00 3.07
CA PHE A 93 -4.33 10.62 2.59
C PHE A 93 -3.17 9.79 3.10
N ILE A 94 -3.41 8.49 3.15
CA ILE A 94 -2.37 7.48 3.31
C ILE A 94 -1.78 7.18 1.94
N LEU A 95 -0.46 7.26 1.83
CA LEU A 95 0.32 6.77 0.71
C LEU A 95 1.10 5.54 1.17
N LEU A 96 0.81 4.40 0.57
CA LEU A 96 1.45 3.13 0.87
C LEU A 96 2.18 2.66 -0.39
N THR A 97 3.48 2.46 -0.28
CA THR A 97 4.32 1.96 -1.37
C THR A 97 4.68 0.52 -1.06
N LEU A 98 4.21 -0.40 -1.89
CA LEU A 98 4.46 -1.83 -1.78
C LEU A 98 5.39 -2.29 -2.89
N ASN A 99 6.40 -3.06 -2.52
CA ASN A 99 7.35 -3.62 -3.47
C ASN A 99 7.21 -5.14 -3.48
N PHE A 100 6.93 -5.70 -4.66
CA PHE A 100 6.74 -7.13 -4.86
C PHE A 100 7.74 -7.72 -5.84
N LYS A 101 8.21 -8.93 -5.56
CA LYS A 101 8.83 -9.82 -6.54
C LYS A 101 7.76 -10.79 -7.02
N ILE A 102 7.58 -10.88 -8.33
CA ILE A 102 6.73 -11.90 -8.93
C ILE A 102 7.62 -13.11 -9.18
N VAL A 103 7.27 -14.24 -8.57
CA VAL A 103 8.08 -15.46 -8.59
C VAL A 103 7.27 -16.59 -9.20
N GLN A 104 7.86 -17.31 -10.16
CA GLN A 104 7.30 -18.52 -10.75
C GLN A 104 8.40 -19.58 -10.78
N ARG A 105 8.13 -20.79 -10.26
CA ARG A 105 9.11 -21.90 -10.23
C ARG A 105 10.48 -21.47 -9.66
N GLU A 106 10.47 -20.73 -8.55
CA GLU A 106 11.66 -20.21 -7.85
C GLU A 106 12.44 -19.11 -8.59
N GLU A 107 12.04 -18.73 -9.80
CA GLU A 107 12.66 -17.65 -10.58
C GLU A 107 11.89 -16.33 -10.42
N THR A 108 12.61 -15.21 -10.32
CA THR A 108 12.00 -13.88 -10.29
C THR A 108 11.69 -13.41 -11.70
N GLU A 109 10.42 -13.46 -12.07
CA GLU A 109 9.89 -13.02 -13.37
C GLU A 109 9.82 -11.49 -13.46
N ASP A 110 9.36 -10.85 -12.38
CA ASP A 110 9.21 -9.39 -12.34
C ASP A 110 9.48 -8.79 -10.96
N LYS A 111 9.77 -7.49 -10.96
CA LYS A 111 9.80 -6.65 -9.76
C LYS A 111 8.92 -5.46 -10.02
N ILE A 112 7.94 -5.27 -9.15
CA ILE A 112 6.98 -4.18 -9.28
C ILE A 112 6.91 -3.36 -8.01
N THR A 113 6.60 -2.09 -8.21
CA THR A 113 6.23 -1.17 -7.14
C THR A 113 4.78 -0.77 -7.37
N MET A 114 3.97 -0.97 -6.34
CA MET A 114 2.57 -0.59 -6.31
C MET A 114 2.42 0.58 -5.33
N ILE A 115 1.82 1.67 -5.80
CA ILE A 115 1.52 2.85 -5.00
C ILE A 115 0.02 2.87 -4.75
N ILE A 116 -0.32 2.85 -3.47
CA ILE A 116 -1.69 2.82 -2.97
C ILE A 116 -1.95 4.15 -2.29
N LYS A 117 -3.04 4.79 -2.68
CA LYS A 117 -3.46 6.06 -2.13
C LYS A 117 -4.86 5.92 -1.54
N MET A 118 -4.99 6.16 -0.24
CA MET A 118 -6.25 5.98 0.49
C MET A 118 -6.68 7.27 1.16
N PHE A 119 -7.86 7.78 0.77
CA PHE A 119 -8.54 8.88 1.46
C PHE A 119 -9.70 8.38 2.32
N SER A 120 -10.36 7.32 1.85
CA SER A 120 -11.46 6.65 2.53
C SER A 120 -11.45 5.18 2.16
N LYS A 121 -12.22 4.36 2.89
CA LYS A 121 -12.39 2.94 2.57
C LYS A 121 -12.90 2.68 1.13
N GLU A 122 -13.64 3.63 0.55
CA GLU A 122 -14.22 3.57 -0.79
C GLU A 122 -13.32 4.22 -1.85
N ASN A 123 -12.30 4.98 -1.43
CA ASN A 123 -11.40 5.71 -2.32
C ASN A 123 -9.96 5.26 -2.12
N ILE A 124 -9.73 4.00 -2.49
CA ILE A 124 -8.42 3.37 -2.56
C ILE A 124 -8.01 3.32 -4.03
N LYS A 125 -6.99 4.12 -4.38
CA LYS A 125 -6.42 4.13 -5.74
C LYS A 125 -5.13 3.36 -5.75
N VAL A 126 -5.02 2.39 -6.66
CA VAL A 126 -3.84 1.55 -6.83
C VAL A 126 -3.23 1.83 -8.19
N ASN A 127 -1.94 2.20 -8.20
CA ASN A 127 -1.18 2.44 -9.42
C ASN A 127 0.10 1.62 -9.41
N PHE A 128 0.53 1.15 -10.57
CA PHE A 128 1.84 0.52 -10.72
C PHE A 128 2.84 1.54 -11.23
N VAL A 129 4.05 1.53 -10.66
CA VAL A 129 5.16 2.29 -11.20
C VAL A 129 5.74 1.49 -12.37
N ALA A 130 5.83 2.11 -13.54
CA ALA A 130 6.51 1.50 -14.67
C ALA A 130 8.00 1.35 -14.33
N LYS A 131 8.60 0.19 -14.62
CA LYS A 131 10.05 0.03 -14.61
C LYS A 131 10.65 1.16 -15.47
N GLU A 132 11.58 1.93 -14.91
CA GLU A 132 12.48 2.70 -15.76
C GLU A 132 13.11 1.69 -16.72
N LYS A 133 12.84 1.85 -18.02
CA LYS A 133 13.62 1.18 -19.04
C LYS A 133 15.03 1.73 -18.88
N ASN A 134 15.89 0.99 -18.17
CA ASN A 134 17.32 1.12 -18.36
C ASN A 134 17.58 0.75 -19.81
N ASN A 135 17.55 1.77 -20.67
CA ASN A 135 18.17 1.74 -21.97
C ASN A 135 19.68 1.64 -21.72
N LEU A 136 20.14 0.46 -21.32
CA LEU A 136 21.51 0.05 -21.58
C LEU A 136 21.58 -0.21 -23.08
N LYS A 137 21.67 0.88 -23.84
CA LYS A 137 22.35 0.86 -25.13
C LYS A 137 23.81 0.51 -24.83
N LYS A 138 24.21 -0.71 -25.17
CA LYS A 138 25.59 -1.03 -25.53
C LYS A 138 25.57 -1.47 -26.98
#